data_AF-A0A356KKJ3-F1
#
_entry.id   AF-A0A356KKJ3-F1
#
_cell.length_a   1.000
_cell.length_b   1.000
_cell.length_c   1.000
_cell.angle_alpha   90.00
_cell.angle_beta   90.00
_cell.angle_gamma   90.00
#
_symmetry.space_group_name_H-M   'P 1'
#
loop_
_entity.id
_entity.type
_entity.pdbx_description
1 polymer ?
#
loop_
_entity_poly.entity_id
_entity_poly.type
_entity_poly.pdbx_seq_one_letter_code
_entity_poly.pdbx_strand_id
1 'polypeptide(L)'
;MSAWAWPSVPLLFLSDLHADAEAFARSLALAELERVPAAKVVVGGDLLDKGPDELALLRALGELRRERELILLLGNHDLRFELALRHMGARDPRRSHFVVRLGLKGLRFLRRLYRQAGAPPPARGEAEARARLDLPAGWAEGFRAEIGAALPPAGLEREITRAHAKAAALADALQGDFAWAELDAALELARARFLDPAGEFAWVLAAGRLCWRAGDFLFVHAGVCDAFAQRLASEGPAGLERERRQQAERDPAALYYGPLGNALRTKYRAELDPPLTAAGAAALSRMGVRALVTGHRPDPAGPRLARYGGVLHLEGDCCLDAASRAARGLPADGAGALWLWPRGEAEGLTPGRRISLRPEESAAGSV
;
A
#
# COMPACT_ATOMS: atom_id res chain seq x y z
N MET A 1 33.81 -9.30 4.55
CA MET A 1 32.40 -9.23 4.13
C MET A 1 32.33 -9.37 2.62
N SER A 2 31.44 -10.21 2.08
CA SER A 2 31.26 -10.31 0.62
C SER A 2 30.63 -9.03 0.06
N ALA A 3 30.98 -8.69 -1.19
CA ALA A 3 30.42 -7.57 -1.92
C ALA A 3 28.88 -7.68 -2.02
N TRP A 4 28.19 -6.54 -1.96
CA TRP A 4 26.74 -6.48 -2.11
C TRP A 4 26.33 -6.84 -3.53
N ALA A 5 25.28 -7.66 -3.69
CA ALA A 5 24.66 -7.87 -4.99
C ALA A 5 23.69 -6.72 -5.29
N TRP A 6 24.10 -5.80 -6.15
CA TRP A 6 23.26 -4.70 -6.62
C TRP A 6 22.32 -5.16 -7.76
N PRO A 7 21.25 -4.39 -8.06
CA PRO A 7 20.38 -4.68 -9.20
C PRO A 7 21.17 -4.74 -10.52
N SER A 8 20.79 -5.61 -11.44
CA SER A 8 21.47 -5.73 -12.74
C SER A 8 21.17 -4.59 -13.72
N VAL A 9 20.09 -3.84 -13.47
CA VAL A 9 19.68 -2.65 -14.23
C VAL A 9 19.26 -1.54 -13.26
N PRO A 10 19.27 -0.26 -13.67
CA PRO A 10 18.80 0.83 -12.83
C PRO A 10 17.35 0.63 -12.38
N LEU A 11 17.07 0.90 -11.11
CA LEU A 11 15.73 0.84 -10.53
C LEU A 11 15.35 2.22 -10.02
N LEU A 12 14.22 2.75 -10.50
CA LEU A 12 13.60 3.95 -9.96
C LEU A 12 12.48 3.56 -9.00
N PHE A 13 12.62 3.87 -7.73
CA PHE A 13 11.61 3.63 -6.71
C PHE A 13 10.83 4.89 -6.37
N LEU A 14 9.49 4.80 -6.41
CA LEU A 14 8.56 5.82 -5.93
C LEU A 14 7.52 5.14 -5.04
N SER A 15 7.08 5.76 -3.95
CA SER A 15 6.08 5.16 -3.06
C SER A 15 5.00 6.15 -2.67
N ASP A 16 3.85 5.64 -2.24
CA ASP A 16 2.76 6.39 -1.62
C ASP A 16 2.27 7.53 -2.54
N LEU A 17 2.07 7.20 -3.82
CA LEU A 17 1.63 8.13 -4.86
C LEU A 17 0.22 8.66 -4.60
N HIS A 18 -0.62 7.90 -3.89
CA HIS A 18 -1.89 8.36 -3.32
C HIS A 18 -2.72 9.19 -4.30
N ALA A 19 -3.08 8.61 -5.45
CA ALA A 19 -3.96 9.24 -6.44
C ALA A 19 -3.45 10.58 -7.02
N ASP A 20 -2.15 10.87 -6.97
CA ASP A 20 -1.56 12.11 -7.48
C ASP A 20 -0.73 11.88 -8.75
N ALA A 21 -1.42 11.91 -9.90
CA ALA A 21 -0.80 11.72 -11.21
C ALA A 21 0.22 12.81 -11.56
N GLU A 22 0.01 14.04 -11.08
CA GLU A 22 0.94 15.13 -11.36
C GLU A 22 2.22 14.98 -10.52
N ALA A 23 2.11 14.61 -9.24
CA ALA A 23 3.27 14.32 -8.41
C ALA A 23 4.08 13.14 -8.97
N PHE A 24 3.39 12.13 -9.51
CA PHE A 24 4.02 11.05 -10.24
C PHE A 24 4.80 11.56 -11.46
N ALA A 25 4.16 12.32 -12.35
CA ALA A 25 4.81 12.87 -13.55
C ALA A 25 6.01 13.78 -13.21
N ARG A 26 5.87 14.66 -12.21
CA ARG A 26 6.98 15.51 -11.71
C ARG A 26 8.13 14.67 -11.19
N SER A 27 7.86 13.56 -10.51
CA SER A 27 8.90 12.68 -9.97
C SER A 27 9.64 11.93 -11.08
N LEU A 28 8.95 11.50 -12.15
CA LEU A 28 9.59 10.92 -13.33
C LEU A 28 10.50 11.94 -14.05
N ALA A 29 10.03 13.18 -14.18
CA ALA A 29 10.80 14.27 -14.76
C ALA A 29 12.03 14.63 -13.91
N LEU A 30 11.87 14.73 -12.59
CA LEU A 30 12.96 14.96 -11.63
C LEU A 30 14.03 13.87 -11.71
N ALA A 31 13.61 12.62 -11.91
CA ALA A 31 14.48 11.47 -12.07
C ALA A 31 15.14 11.39 -13.45
N GLU A 32 14.75 12.25 -14.40
CA GLU A 32 15.18 12.22 -15.79
C GLU A 32 15.03 10.81 -16.42
N LEU A 33 13.94 10.11 -16.11
CA LEU A 33 13.76 8.68 -16.46
C LEU A 33 13.96 8.40 -17.97
N GLU A 34 13.57 9.34 -18.83
CA GLU A 34 13.77 9.24 -20.29
C GLU A 34 15.23 9.07 -20.70
N ARG A 35 16.18 9.59 -19.91
CA ARG A 35 17.62 9.46 -20.16
C ARG A 35 18.17 8.08 -19.76
N VAL A 36 17.35 7.24 -19.12
CA VAL A 36 17.74 5.91 -18.60
C VAL A 36 16.78 4.85 -19.16
N PRO A 37 16.83 4.53 -20.46
CA PRO A 37 15.84 3.65 -21.11
C PRO A 37 15.80 2.23 -20.54
N ALA A 38 16.93 1.71 -20.03
CA ALA A 38 17.01 0.38 -19.43
C ALA A 38 16.44 0.31 -17.99
N ALA A 39 16.03 1.43 -17.40
CA ALA A 39 15.53 1.47 -16.04
C ALA A 39 14.18 0.77 -15.89
N LYS A 40 14.04 0.02 -14.80
CA LYS A 40 12.74 -0.46 -14.31
C LYS A 40 12.18 0.52 -13.31
N VAL A 41 10.86 0.62 -13.25
CA VAL A 41 10.17 1.45 -12.25
C VAL A 41 9.51 0.55 -11.22
N VAL A 42 9.76 0.83 -9.96
CA VAL A 42 9.17 0.14 -8.81
C VAL A 42 8.27 1.12 -8.07
N VAL A 43 6.98 0.83 -8.00
CA VAL A 43 6.03 1.62 -7.23
C VAL A 43 5.71 0.91 -5.93
N GLY A 44 5.96 1.59 -4.82
CA GLY A 44 5.91 1.07 -3.46
C GLY A 44 4.51 0.83 -2.90
N GLY A 45 3.45 1.04 -3.67
CA GLY A 45 2.06 0.85 -3.24
C GLY A 45 1.40 2.12 -2.74
N ASP A 46 0.21 1.95 -2.16
CA ASP A 46 -0.70 3.03 -1.74
C ASP A 46 -1.02 3.97 -2.92
N LEU A 47 -1.55 3.36 -4.00
CA LEU A 47 -1.94 4.05 -5.23
C LEU A 47 -3.24 4.84 -5.08
N LEU A 48 -4.08 4.42 -4.13
CA LEU A 48 -5.41 4.97 -3.90
C LEU A 48 -5.42 5.94 -2.72
N ASP A 49 -6.51 6.70 -2.61
CA ASP A 49 -6.81 7.68 -1.57
C ASP A 49 -5.89 8.92 -1.51
N LYS A 50 -6.38 9.97 -0.83
CA LYS A 50 -5.73 11.26 -0.48
C LYS A 50 -5.53 12.25 -1.62
N GLY A 51 -5.03 11.82 -2.78
CA GLY A 51 -4.77 12.72 -3.90
C GLY A 51 -6.00 13.12 -4.70
N PRO A 52 -5.79 13.91 -5.75
CA PRO A 52 -6.86 14.55 -6.48
C PRO A 52 -7.59 13.63 -7.46
N ASP A 53 -6.98 12.57 -8.01
CA ASP A 53 -7.60 11.70 -9.02
C ASP A 53 -6.96 10.31 -9.14
N GLU A 54 -7.63 9.29 -8.60
CA GLU A 54 -7.18 7.89 -8.68
C GLU A 54 -7.12 7.39 -10.13
N LEU A 55 -8.10 7.75 -10.96
CA LEU A 55 -8.23 7.23 -12.33
C LEU A 55 -7.13 7.79 -13.23
N ALA A 56 -6.79 9.08 -13.07
CA ALA A 56 -5.68 9.69 -13.80
C ALA A 56 -4.35 9.01 -13.46
N LEU A 57 -4.08 8.77 -12.17
CA LEU A 57 -2.85 8.10 -11.75
C LEU A 57 -2.77 6.66 -12.29
N LEU A 58 -3.85 5.89 -12.17
CA LEU A 58 -3.86 4.50 -12.65
C LEU A 58 -3.69 4.41 -14.17
N ARG A 59 -4.27 5.35 -14.93
CA ARG A 59 -4.06 5.43 -16.39
C ARG A 59 -2.63 5.79 -16.74
N ALA A 60 -2.03 6.78 -16.07
CA ALA A 60 -0.62 7.14 -16.27
C ALA A 60 0.34 5.98 -15.96
N LEU A 61 0.08 5.22 -14.88
CA LEU A 61 0.84 4.00 -14.58
C LEU A 61 0.62 2.91 -15.64
N GLY A 62 -0.60 2.80 -16.18
CA GLY A 62 -0.92 1.90 -17.28
C GLY A 62 -0.20 2.25 -18.59
N GLU A 63 -0.02 3.54 -18.88
CA GLU A 63 0.80 4.03 -20.00
C GLU A 63 2.27 3.68 -19.78
N LEU A 64 2.85 4.05 -18.63
CA LEU A 64 4.24 3.72 -18.30
C LEU A 64 4.53 2.22 -18.39
N ARG A 65 3.59 1.37 -17.93
CA ARG A 65 3.71 -0.09 -18.00
C ARG A 65 3.81 -0.63 -19.42
N ARG A 66 3.23 0.06 -20.42
CA ARG A 66 3.34 -0.34 -21.84
C ARG A 66 4.72 -0.03 -22.41
N GLU A 67 5.40 0.96 -21.85
CA GLU A 67 6.70 1.45 -22.33
C GLU A 67 7.86 0.79 -21.59
N ARG A 68 7.68 0.45 -20.31
CA ARG A 68 8.75 0.01 -19.41
C ARG A 68 8.29 -1.06 -18.44
N GLU A 69 9.25 -1.83 -17.91
CA GLU A 69 8.96 -2.82 -16.87
C GLU A 69 8.58 -2.10 -15.56
N LEU A 70 7.30 -2.24 -15.19
CA LEU A 70 6.72 -1.70 -13.97
C LEU A 70 6.50 -2.81 -12.94
N ILE A 71 7.11 -2.66 -11.77
CA ILE A 71 6.89 -3.50 -10.59
C ILE A 71 5.97 -2.74 -9.64
N LEU A 72 4.82 -3.34 -9.30
CA LEU A 72 3.89 -2.79 -8.34
C LEU A 72 3.94 -3.57 -7.02
N LEU A 73 4.19 -2.87 -5.92
CA LEU A 73 3.90 -3.36 -4.59
C LEU A 73 2.49 -2.95 -4.18
N LEU A 74 1.86 -3.74 -3.32
CA LEU A 74 0.59 -3.39 -2.69
C LEU A 74 0.86 -2.63 -1.40
N GLY A 75 0.17 -1.52 -1.20
CA GLY A 75 0.08 -0.84 0.08
C GLY A 75 -1.13 -1.27 0.90
N ASN A 76 -1.25 -0.77 2.13
CA ASN A 76 -2.38 -1.12 2.98
C ASN A 76 -3.71 -0.53 2.47
N HIS A 77 -3.67 0.59 1.74
CA HIS A 77 -4.87 1.17 1.14
C HIS A 77 -5.34 0.31 -0.02
N ASP A 78 -4.42 -0.15 -0.87
CA ASP A 78 -4.70 -1.03 -2.00
C ASP A 78 -5.28 -2.36 -1.53
N LEU A 79 -4.66 -2.98 -0.51
CA LEU A 79 -5.17 -4.24 0.06
C LEU A 79 -6.56 -4.05 0.66
N ARG A 80 -6.80 -3.00 1.44
CA ARG A 80 -8.11 -2.76 2.04
C ARG A 80 -9.18 -2.55 0.98
N PHE A 81 -8.84 -1.85 -0.11
CA PHE A 81 -9.72 -1.68 -1.25
C PHE A 81 -10.05 -3.02 -1.92
N GLU A 82 -9.04 -3.85 -2.21
CA GLU A 82 -9.26 -5.21 -2.73
C GLU A 82 -10.19 -6.02 -1.84
N LEU A 83 -9.95 -6.02 -0.52
CA LEU A 83 -10.76 -6.78 0.43
C LEU A 83 -12.20 -6.25 0.52
N ALA A 84 -12.40 -4.93 0.42
CA ALA A 84 -13.72 -4.35 0.37
C ALA A 84 -14.50 -4.78 -0.88
N LEU A 85 -13.86 -4.81 -2.05
CA LEU A 85 -14.51 -5.23 -3.30
C LEU A 85 -14.85 -6.73 -3.31
N ARG A 86 -13.97 -7.57 -2.78
CA ARG A 86 -14.18 -9.02 -2.72
C ARG A 86 -15.29 -9.42 -1.76
N HIS A 87 -15.38 -8.71 -0.63
CA HIS A 87 -16.26 -9.10 0.48
C HIS A 87 -17.38 -8.10 0.75
N MET A 88 -17.70 -7.21 -0.20
CA MET A 88 -18.86 -6.30 -0.09
C MET A 88 -20.16 -7.11 0.10
N GLY A 89 -20.88 -6.83 1.19
CA GLY A 89 -22.06 -7.58 1.59
C GLY A 89 -21.84 -8.77 2.50
N ALA A 90 -20.60 -9.09 2.85
CA ALA A 90 -20.34 -10.04 3.92
C ALA A 90 -20.89 -9.50 5.25
N ARG A 91 -21.45 -10.41 6.05
CA ARG A 91 -22.09 -10.08 7.34
C ARG A 91 -21.27 -10.56 8.54
N ASP A 92 -20.28 -11.42 8.32
CA ASP A 92 -19.41 -11.90 9.39
C ASP A 92 -18.39 -10.84 9.82
N PRO A 93 -18.01 -10.81 11.11
CA PRO A 93 -17.12 -9.78 11.64
C PRO A 93 -15.75 -9.70 10.97
N ARG A 94 -15.22 -10.83 10.47
CA ARG A 94 -13.90 -10.90 9.81
C ARG A 94 -13.89 -10.14 8.48
N ARG A 95 -15.05 -9.85 7.88
CA ARG A 95 -15.15 -9.35 6.50
C ARG A 95 -15.96 -8.07 6.35
N SER A 96 -17.07 -7.95 7.09
CA SER A 96 -18.09 -6.91 6.88
C SER A 96 -17.57 -5.48 7.02
N HIS A 97 -16.48 -5.28 7.75
CA HIS A 97 -15.93 -3.97 8.06
C HIS A 97 -15.11 -3.35 6.92
N PHE A 98 -14.64 -4.11 5.93
CA PHE A 98 -13.70 -3.58 4.93
C PHE A 98 -14.28 -2.42 4.11
N VAL A 99 -15.57 -2.43 3.78
CA VAL A 99 -16.24 -1.32 3.07
C VAL A 99 -16.22 -0.04 3.89
N VAL A 100 -16.72 -0.06 5.14
CA VAL A 100 -16.69 1.13 5.99
C VAL A 100 -15.26 1.58 6.30
N ARG A 101 -14.30 0.67 6.30
CA ARG A 101 -12.89 0.98 6.54
C ARG A 101 -12.24 1.77 5.40
N LEU A 102 -12.79 1.75 4.20
CA LEU A 102 -12.41 2.70 3.13
C LEU A 102 -12.64 4.14 3.63
N GLY A 103 -13.78 4.38 4.29
CA GLY A 103 -14.19 5.67 4.85
C GLY A 103 -14.35 6.76 3.78
N LEU A 104 -14.37 8.02 4.20
CA LEU A 104 -14.66 9.16 3.31
C LEU A 104 -13.68 9.33 2.14
N LYS A 105 -12.46 8.80 2.25
CA LYS A 105 -11.48 8.85 1.14
C LYS A 105 -11.90 7.91 0.01
N GLY A 106 -12.14 6.64 0.32
CA GLY A 106 -12.67 5.70 -0.66
C GLY A 106 -14.06 6.09 -1.17
N LEU A 107 -14.92 6.71 -0.34
CA LEU A 107 -16.21 7.26 -0.80
C LEU A 107 -16.02 8.30 -1.92
N ARG A 108 -15.05 9.21 -1.78
CA ARG A 108 -14.77 10.23 -2.81
C ARG A 108 -14.38 9.58 -4.13
N PHE A 109 -13.54 8.56 -4.09
CA PHE A 109 -13.15 7.79 -5.27
C PHE A 109 -14.36 7.07 -5.91
N LEU A 110 -15.10 6.30 -5.12
CA LEU A 110 -16.26 5.55 -5.61
C LEU A 110 -17.33 6.45 -6.20
N ARG A 111 -17.61 7.60 -5.57
CA ARG A 111 -18.52 8.62 -6.11
C ARG A 111 -18.05 9.17 -7.45
N ARG A 112 -16.75 9.42 -7.62
CA ARG A 112 -16.18 9.85 -8.90
C ARG A 112 -16.33 8.76 -9.96
N LEU A 113 -15.97 7.53 -9.62
CA LEU A 113 -16.09 6.38 -10.51
C LEU A 113 -17.54 6.21 -10.99
N TYR A 114 -18.51 6.32 -10.07
CA TYR A 114 -19.94 6.27 -10.39
C TYR A 114 -20.38 7.41 -11.30
N ARG A 115 -20.02 8.66 -10.99
CA ARG A 115 -20.42 9.83 -11.80
C ARG A 115 -19.79 9.86 -13.20
N GLN A 116 -18.60 9.29 -13.35
CA GLN A 116 -17.95 9.14 -14.65
C GLN A 116 -18.44 7.91 -15.41
N ALA A 117 -19.21 7.02 -14.78
CA ALA A 117 -19.82 5.90 -15.45
C ALA A 117 -20.94 6.44 -16.35
N GLY A 118 -20.78 6.34 -17.67
CA GLY A 118 -21.83 6.74 -18.61
C GLY A 118 -23.15 6.00 -18.38
N ALA A 119 -23.09 4.76 -17.89
CA ALA A 119 -24.22 3.98 -17.42
C ALA A 119 -23.78 3.13 -16.21
N PRO A 120 -24.07 3.57 -14.97
CA PRO A 120 -23.78 2.76 -13.78
C PRO A 120 -24.68 1.52 -13.72
N PRO A 121 -24.27 0.46 -13.00
CA PRO A 121 -25.14 -0.69 -12.77
C PRO A 121 -26.42 -0.26 -12.02
N PRO A 122 -27.54 -0.99 -12.22
CA PRO A 122 -28.79 -0.68 -11.54
C PRO A 122 -28.59 -0.69 -10.02
N ALA A 123 -29.06 0.37 -9.38
CA ALA A 123 -28.94 0.53 -7.94
C ALA A 123 -29.95 -0.38 -7.21
N ARG A 124 -29.52 -0.95 -6.08
CA ARG A 124 -30.40 -1.66 -5.15
C ARG A 124 -31.29 -0.68 -4.38
N GLY A 125 -32.30 -1.20 -3.69
CA GLY A 125 -33.07 -0.37 -2.76
C GLY A 125 -32.20 0.18 -1.62
N GLU A 126 -32.48 1.40 -1.17
CA GLU A 126 -31.65 2.11 -0.18
C GLU A 126 -31.41 1.31 1.12
N ALA A 127 -32.48 0.71 1.66
CA ALA A 127 -32.40 -0.12 2.86
C ALA A 127 -31.58 -1.40 2.66
N GLU A 128 -31.69 -2.01 1.48
CA GLU A 128 -30.92 -3.21 1.11
C GLU A 128 -29.44 -2.89 0.95
N ALA A 129 -29.12 -1.81 0.22
CA ALA A 129 -27.76 -1.33 0.05
C ALA A 129 -27.11 -1.00 1.40
N ARG A 130 -27.82 -0.28 2.29
CA ARG A 130 -27.33 0.00 3.63
C ARG A 130 -27.09 -1.28 4.45
N ALA A 131 -28.04 -2.21 4.46
CA ALA A 131 -27.90 -3.46 5.22
C ALA A 131 -26.72 -4.34 4.74
N ARG A 132 -26.31 -4.16 3.48
CA ARG A 132 -25.18 -4.83 2.85
C ARG A 132 -23.83 -4.17 3.14
N LEU A 133 -23.78 -2.84 3.20
CA LEU A 133 -22.52 -2.08 3.24
C LEU A 133 -22.16 -1.51 4.61
N ASP A 134 -23.14 -1.28 5.47
CA ASP A 134 -22.94 -0.77 6.84
C ASP A 134 -22.50 -1.89 7.79
N LEU A 135 -22.03 -1.52 8.98
CA LEU A 135 -21.67 -2.50 9.99
C LEU A 135 -22.90 -3.25 10.53
N PRO A 136 -22.88 -4.59 10.59
CA PRO A 136 -23.94 -5.36 11.23
C PRO A 136 -24.09 -5.02 12.72
N ALA A 137 -25.30 -5.18 13.26
CA ALA A 137 -25.52 -5.12 14.71
C ALA A 137 -24.69 -6.19 15.41
N GLY A 138 -24.07 -5.84 16.55
CA GLY A 138 -23.20 -6.75 17.30
C GLY A 138 -21.83 -7.00 16.66
N TRP A 139 -21.45 -6.24 15.62
CA TRP A 139 -20.20 -6.44 14.90
C TRP A 139 -18.98 -6.34 15.83
N ALA A 140 -18.95 -5.40 16.77
CA ALA A 140 -17.80 -5.20 17.65
C ALA A 140 -17.54 -6.41 18.57
N GLU A 141 -18.60 -6.99 19.13
CA GLU A 141 -18.54 -8.18 19.98
C GLU A 141 -18.03 -9.38 19.18
N GLY A 142 -18.59 -9.60 17.99
CA GLY A 142 -18.14 -10.66 17.08
C GLY A 142 -16.69 -10.45 16.63
N PHE A 143 -16.30 -9.22 16.33
CA PHE A 143 -14.93 -8.89 15.93
C PHE A 143 -13.92 -9.18 17.05
N ARG A 144 -14.27 -8.86 18.31
CA ARG A 144 -13.44 -9.23 19.48
C ARG A 144 -13.30 -10.75 19.61
N ALA A 145 -14.40 -11.47 19.47
CA ALA A 145 -14.41 -12.93 19.60
C ALA A 145 -13.55 -13.60 18.51
N GLU A 146 -13.59 -13.11 17.27
CA GLU A 146 -12.95 -13.77 16.14
C GLU A 146 -11.53 -13.30 15.83
N ILE A 147 -11.21 -12.03 16.11
CA ILE A 147 -9.93 -11.38 15.76
C ILE A 147 -9.10 -11.05 17.00
N GLY A 148 -9.65 -11.16 18.21
CA GLY A 148 -8.97 -10.76 19.45
C GLY A 148 -7.62 -11.43 19.68
N ALA A 149 -7.42 -12.66 19.21
CA ALA A 149 -6.13 -13.36 19.31
C ALA A 149 -5.07 -12.87 18.32
N ALA A 150 -5.46 -12.21 17.23
CA ALA A 150 -4.56 -11.75 16.17
C ALA A 150 -3.98 -10.34 16.43
N LEU A 151 -4.52 -9.60 17.39
CA LEU A 151 -4.13 -8.22 17.68
C LEU A 151 -3.86 -8.02 19.17
N PRO A 152 -2.91 -7.14 19.54
CA PRO A 152 -2.80 -6.65 20.91
C PRO A 152 -4.12 -5.98 21.35
N PRO A 153 -4.51 -6.04 22.64
CA PRO A 153 -5.78 -5.47 23.12
C PRO A 153 -6.00 -4.00 22.73
N ALA A 154 -4.96 -3.17 22.88
CA ALA A 154 -5.02 -1.76 22.47
C ALA A 154 -5.20 -1.58 20.96
N GLY A 155 -4.60 -2.46 20.15
CA GLY A 155 -4.78 -2.49 18.70
C GLY A 155 -6.19 -2.90 18.29
N LEU A 156 -6.76 -3.91 18.96
CA LEU A 156 -8.11 -4.39 18.75
C LEU A 156 -9.15 -3.28 19.01
N GLU A 157 -9.11 -2.64 20.19
CA GLU A 157 -10.06 -1.58 20.53
C GLU A 157 -9.93 -0.35 19.64
N ARG A 158 -8.70 -0.02 19.20
CA ARG A 158 -8.46 1.05 18.23
C ARG A 158 -9.09 0.73 16.88
N GLU A 159 -9.04 -0.51 16.43
CA GLU A 159 -9.65 -0.90 15.16
C GLU A 159 -11.18 -0.88 15.22
N ILE A 160 -11.77 -1.34 16.33
CA ILE A 160 -13.22 -1.25 16.58
C ILE A 160 -13.69 0.20 16.61
N THR A 161 -13.04 1.04 17.43
CA THR A 161 -13.37 2.47 17.55
C THR A 161 -13.32 3.16 16.19
N ARG A 162 -12.29 2.88 15.39
CA ARG A 162 -12.15 3.47 14.06
C ARG A 162 -13.18 2.95 13.06
N ALA A 163 -13.56 1.68 13.13
CA ALA A 163 -14.58 1.12 12.26
C ALA A 163 -15.93 1.79 12.53
N HIS A 164 -16.34 1.93 13.80
CA HIS A 164 -17.55 2.65 14.18
C HIS A 164 -17.51 4.13 13.78
N ALA A 165 -16.40 4.83 14.04
CA ALA A 165 -16.26 6.24 13.66
C ALA A 165 -16.37 6.43 12.13
N LYS A 166 -15.79 5.52 11.34
CA LYS A 166 -15.89 5.56 9.88
C LYS A 166 -17.28 5.18 9.37
N ALA A 167 -17.95 4.21 9.99
CA ALA A 167 -19.32 3.85 9.66
C ALA A 167 -20.28 5.02 9.90
N ALA A 168 -20.17 5.69 11.06
CA ALA A 168 -20.95 6.88 11.38
C ALA A 168 -20.70 8.02 10.37
N ALA A 169 -19.42 8.33 10.09
CA ALA A 169 -19.08 9.37 9.10
C ALA A 169 -19.56 9.01 7.69
N LEU A 170 -19.51 7.74 7.31
CA LEU A 170 -20.04 7.27 6.03
C LEU A 170 -21.56 7.45 5.97
N ALA A 171 -22.28 7.03 7.01
CA ALA A 171 -23.73 7.16 7.09
C ALA A 171 -24.19 8.61 7.00
N ASP A 172 -23.49 9.54 7.65
CA ASP A 172 -23.73 10.98 7.57
C ASP A 172 -23.49 11.52 6.15
N ALA A 173 -22.35 11.18 5.55
CA ALA A 173 -22.02 11.61 4.19
C ALA A 173 -23.00 11.09 3.12
N LEU A 174 -23.65 9.95 3.38
CA LEU A 174 -24.62 9.34 2.47
C LEU A 174 -26.06 9.86 2.62
N GLN A 175 -26.30 10.83 3.51
CA GLN A 175 -27.57 11.55 3.58
C GLN A 175 -27.67 12.68 2.54
N GLY A 176 -26.57 12.97 1.84
CA GLY A 176 -26.44 14.09 0.91
C GLY A 176 -26.73 13.72 -0.54
N ASP A 177 -25.86 14.18 -1.44
CA ASP A 177 -25.96 14.07 -2.89
C ASP A 177 -25.50 12.70 -3.47
N PHE A 178 -25.31 11.73 -2.59
CA PHE A 178 -24.85 10.39 -2.92
C PHE A 178 -25.33 9.42 -1.85
N ALA A 179 -26.21 8.48 -2.20
CA ALA A 179 -26.92 7.62 -1.26
C ALA A 179 -26.29 6.22 -1.13
N TRP A 180 -26.79 5.38 -0.22
CA TRP A 180 -26.30 4.01 -0.05
C TRP A 180 -26.49 3.18 -1.32
N ALA A 181 -27.62 3.33 -2.01
CA ALA A 181 -27.90 2.68 -3.28
C ALA A 181 -26.86 2.99 -4.36
N GLU A 182 -26.41 4.25 -4.45
CA GLU A 182 -25.38 4.68 -5.40
C GLU A 182 -23.98 4.20 -4.99
N LEU A 183 -23.67 4.17 -3.69
CA LEU A 183 -22.42 3.59 -3.21
C LEU A 183 -22.33 2.10 -3.52
N ASP A 184 -23.41 1.34 -3.35
CA ASP A 184 -23.47 -0.08 -3.70
C ASP A 184 -23.24 -0.30 -5.19
N ALA A 185 -23.91 0.47 -6.04
CA ALA A 185 -23.68 0.44 -7.49
C ALA A 185 -22.24 0.86 -7.86
N ALA A 186 -21.66 1.84 -7.18
CA ALA A 186 -20.28 2.27 -7.38
C ALA A 186 -19.26 1.18 -7.01
N LEU A 187 -19.51 0.44 -5.93
CA LEU A 187 -18.69 -0.70 -5.53
C LEU A 187 -18.81 -1.86 -6.52
N GLU A 188 -20.00 -2.14 -7.06
CA GLU A 188 -20.16 -3.13 -8.12
C GLU A 188 -19.41 -2.73 -9.40
N LEU A 189 -19.47 -1.45 -9.77
CA LEU A 189 -18.68 -0.92 -10.88
C LEU A 189 -17.17 -1.03 -10.61
N ALA A 190 -16.72 -0.70 -9.41
CA ALA A 190 -15.32 -0.88 -9.00
C ALA A 190 -14.91 -2.36 -9.06
N ARG A 191 -15.76 -3.27 -8.60
CA ARG A 191 -15.55 -4.72 -8.68
C ARG A 191 -15.34 -5.16 -10.14
N ALA A 192 -16.19 -4.70 -11.06
CA ALA A 192 -16.04 -4.97 -12.49
C ALA A 192 -14.77 -4.35 -13.09
N ARG A 193 -14.33 -3.17 -12.63
CA ARG A 193 -13.14 -2.50 -13.18
C ARG A 193 -11.82 -3.07 -12.66
N PHE A 194 -11.79 -3.58 -11.43
CA PHE A 194 -10.57 -3.99 -10.73
C PHE A 194 -10.42 -5.49 -10.48
N LEU A 195 -11.52 -6.27 -10.45
CA LEU A 195 -11.46 -7.72 -10.20
C LEU A 195 -11.81 -8.56 -11.42
N ASP A 196 -12.65 -8.08 -12.33
CA ASP A 196 -12.88 -8.75 -13.61
C ASP A 196 -11.59 -8.71 -14.43
N PRO A 197 -11.07 -9.84 -14.96
CA PRO A 197 -9.89 -9.85 -15.82
C PRO A 197 -9.94 -8.90 -17.03
N ALA A 198 -11.14 -8.57 -17.54
CA ALA A 198 -11.35 -7.63 -18.63
C ALA A 198 -11.48 -6.16 -18.16
N GLY A 199 -11.51 -5.92 -16.85
CA GLY A 199 -11.62 -4.59 -16.26
C GLY A 199 -10.41 -3.70 -16.56
N GLU A 200 -10.66 -2.42 -16.79
CA GLU A 200 -9.64 -1.40 -17.13
C GLU A 200 -8.44 -1.39 -16.16
N PHE A 201 -8.69 -1.65 -14.87
CA PHE A 201 -7.69 -1.61 -13.80
C PHE A 201 -7.42 -2.98 -13.18
N ALA A 202 -7.90 -4.07 -13.78
CA ALA A 202 -7.73 -5.43 -13.28
C ALA A 202 -6.26 -5.80 -13.04
N TRP A 203 -5.40 -5.29 -13.92
CA TRP A 203 -3.96 -5.47 -13.86
C TRP A 203 -3.32 -4.91 -12.58
N VAL A 204 -3.91 -3.91 -11.92
CA VAL A 204 -3.33 -3.26 -10.73
C VAL A 204 -3.28 -4.25 -9.56
N LEU A 205 -4.43 -4.82 -9.21
CA LEU A 205 -4.54 -5.80 -8.11
C LEU A 205 -3.98 -7.16 -8.51
N ALA A 206 -4.11 -7.53 -9.80
CA ALA A 206 -3.56 -8.78 -10.31
C ALA A 206 -2.03 -8.78 -10.38
N ALA A 207 -1.38 -7.65 -10.66
CA ALA A 207 0.08 -7.54 -10.73
C ALA A 207 0.73 -7.09 -9.42
N GLY A 208 -0.04 -6.50 -8.51
CA GLY A 208 0.43 -6.05 -7.20
C GLY A 208 1.03 -7.19 -6.37
N ARG A 209 2.16 -6.90 -5.73
CA ARG A 209 2.95 -7.88 -4.96
C ARG A 209 3.09 -7.43 -3.51
N LEU A 210 3.15 -8.39 -2.58
CA LEU A 210 3.55 -8.10 -1.19
C LEU A 210 5.00 -7.62 -1.08
N CYS A 211 5.89 -8.25 -1.84
CA CYS A 211 7.30 -7.94 -1.84
C CYS A 211 7.94 -8.31 -3.18
N TRP A 212 9.09 -7.71 -3.46
CA TRP A 212 9.90 -8.02 -4.62
C TRP A 212 11.38 -7.91 -4.26
N ARG A 213 12.25 -8.71 -4.90
CA ARG A 213 13.68 -8.77 -4.58
C ARG A 213 14.51 -8.45 -5.82
N ALA A 214 15.54 -7.62 -5.64
CA ALA A 214 16.57 -7.36 -6.64
C ALA A 214 17.94 -7.38 -5.96
N GLY A 215 18.77 -8.38 -6.28
CA GLY A 215 20.04 -8.59 -5.58
C GLY A 215 19.83 -8.77 -4.07
N ASP A 216 20.55 -7.96 -3.29
CA ASP A 216 20.50 -7.96 -1.82
C ASP A 216 19.39 -7.07 -1.24
N PHE A 217 18.56 -6.46 -2.09
CA PHE A 217 17.49 -5.54 -1.70
C PHE A 217 16.12 -6.22 -1.74
N LEU A 218 15.36 -6.10 -0.66
CA LEU A 218 13.96 -6.50 -0.60
C LEU A 218 13.06 -5.25 -0.57
N PHE A 219 12.23 -5.11 -1.59
CA PHE A 219 11.24 -4.07 -1.73
C PHE A 219 9.95 -4.52 -1.05
N VAL A 220 9.47 -3.73 -0.08
CA VAL A 220 8.19 -3.91 0.61
C VAL A 220 7.53 -2.54 0.78
N HIS A 221 6.20 -2.47 0.83
CA HIS A 221 5.53 -1.19 0.98
C HIS A 221 5.92 -0.45 2.27
N ALA A 222 5.90 -1.13 3.43
CA ALA A 222 6.15 -0.45 4.71
C ALA A 222 7.37 -0.99 5.45
N GLY A 223 7.29 -2.17 6.05
CA GLY A 223 8.37 -2.75 6.85
C GLY A 223 8.12 -4.23 7.06
N VAL A 224 8.91 -4.92 7.87
CA VAL A 224 8.69 -6.35 8.15
C VAL A 224 8.78 -6.62 9.64
N CYS A 225 8.12 -7.67 10.09
CA CYS A 225 8.29 -8.21 11.45
C CYS A 225 8.94 -9.59 11.40
N ASP A 226 9.31 -10.13 12.56
CA ASP A 226 9.94 -11.45 12.67
C ASP A 226 9.12 -12.56 11.98
N ALA A 227 7.80 -12.57 12.20
CA ALA A 227 6.92 -13.56 11.58
C ALA A 227 6.94 -13.45 10.05
N PHE A 228 6.90 -12.24 9.49
CA PHE A 228 7.00 -12.07 8.03
C PHE A 228 8.37 -12.52 7.51
N ALA A 229 9.46 -12.14 8.19
CA ALA A 229 10.82 -12.51 7.80
C ALA A 229 11.06 -14.03 7.81
N GLN A 230 10.54 -14.73 8.83
CA GLN A 230 10.62 -16.20 8.90
C GLN A 230 9.86 -16.86 7.76
N ARG A 231 8.64 -16.39 7.49
CA ARG A 231 7.82 -16.91 6.39
C ARG A 231 8.44 -16.64 5.03
N LEU A 232 8.99 -15.45 4.84
CA LEU A 232 9.72 -15.10 3.63
C LEU A 232 10.91 -16.04 3.43
N ALA A 233 11.64 -16.38 4.50
CA ALA A 233 12.78 -17.30 4.45
C ALA A 233 12.37 -18.74 4.11
N SER A 234 11.18 -19.20 4.54
CA SER A 234 10.69 -20.55 4.23
C SER A 234 10.01 -20.65 2.87
N GLU A 235 9.21 -19.66 2.49
CA GLU A 235 8.30 -19.75 1.33
C GLU A 235 8.82 -18.96 0.10
N GLY A 236 9.71 -18.00 0.32
CA GLY A 236 10.16 -17.05 -0.69
C GLY A 236 9.07 -16.05 -1.14
N PRO A 237 9.43 -15.01 -1.92
CA PRO A 237 8.47 -14.00 -2.38
C PRO A 237 7.26 -14.57 -3.14
N ALA A 238 7.48 -15.58 -3.98
CA ALA A 238 6.41 -16.21 -4.76
C ALA A 238 5.47 -17.05 -3.89
N GLY A 239 5.96 -17.67 -2.82
CA GLY A 239 5.12 -18.40 -1.86
C GLY A 239 4.18 -17.46 -1.11
N LEU A 240 4.73 -16.37 -0.57
CA LEU A 240 3.92 -15.36 0.12
C LEU A 240 2.87 -14.72 -0.79
N GLU A 241 3.18 -14.50 -2.07
CA GLU A 241 2.20 -13.95 -3.03
C GLU A 241 1.07 -14.94 -3.33
N ARG A 242 1.36 -16.25 -3.44
CA ARG A 242 0.30 -17.27 -3.59
C ARG A 242 -0.59 -17.29 -2.36
N GLU A 243 0.00 -17.27 -1.18
CA GLU A 243 -0.77 -17.23 0.06
C GLU A 243 -1.62 -15.96 0.14
N ARG A 244 -1.08 -14.79 -0.17
CA ARG A 244 -1.84 -13.53 -0.18
C ARG A 244 -3.12 -13.66 -1.01
N ARG A 245 -3.01 -14.18 -2.23
CA ARG A 245 -4.16 -14.38 -3.13
C ARG A 245 -5.16 -15.36 -2.53
N GLN A 246 -4.68 -16.46 -1.96
CA GLN A 246 -5.54 -17.45 -1.32
C GLN A 246 -6.28 -16.86 -0.11
N GLN A 247 -5.57 -16.12 0.74
CA GLN A 247 -6.13 -15.53 1.97
C GLN A 247 -7.06 -14.35 1.65
N ALA A 248 -6.80 -13.59 0.57
CA ALA A 248 -7.69 -12.52 0.13
C ALA A 248 -9.10 -13.04 -0.17
N GLU A 249 -9.24 -14.29 -0.60
CA GLU A 249 -10.53 -14.94 -0.81
C GLU A 249 -11.05 -15.68 0.44
N ARG A 250 -10.18 -16.39 1.15
CA ARG A 250 -10.60 -17.34 2.20
C ARG A 250 -10.72 -16.71 3.58
N ASP A 251 -9.70 -15.95 4.00
CA ASP A 251 -9.63 -15.35 5.33
C ASP A 251 -8.97 -13.96 5.26
N PRO A 252 -9.72 -12.96 4.79
CA PRO A 252 -9.18 -11.62 4.57
C PRO A 252 -8.77 -10.93 5.89
N ALA A 253 -9.34 -11.34 7.02
CA ALA A 253 -8.91 -10.86 8.33
C ALA A 253 -7.53 -11.43 8.72
N ALA A 254 -7.29 -12.73 8.52
CA ALA A 254 -5.96 -13.30 8.74
C ALA A 254 -4.91 -12.67 7.81
N LEU A 255 -5.29 -12.37 6.56
CA LEU A 255 -4.43 -11.62 5.65
C LEU A 255 -4.08 -10.23 6.19
N TYR A 256 -5.10 -9.45 6.55
CA TYR A 256 -4.93 -8.03 6.88
C TYR A 256 -4.31 -7.79 8.26
N TYR A 257 -4.68 -8.61 9.26
CA TYR A 257 -4.19 -8.46 10.64
C TYR A 257 -2.98 -9.34 10.95
N GLY A 258 -2.71 -10.36 10.13
CA GLY A 258 -1.57 -11.26 10.28
C GLY A 258 -0.26 -10.72 9.67
N PRO A 259 0.79 -11.56 9.63
CA PRO A 259 2.14 -11.17 9.21
C PRO A 259 2.23 -10.52 7.82
N LEU A 260 1.43 -10.96 6.86
CA LEU A 260 1.43 -10.42 5.49
C LEU A 260 0.90 -8.98 5.49
N GLY A 261 -0.24 -8.73 6.13
CA GLY A 261 -0.80 -7.39 6.28
C GLY A 261 0.09 -6.48 7.13
N ASN A 262 0.82 -7.03 8.10
CA ASN A 262 1.83 -6.29 8.87
C ASN A 262 2.87 -5.65 7.95
N ALA A 263 3.33 -6.38 6.92
CA ALA A 263 4.32 -5.86 6.00
C ALA A 263 3.86 -4.61 5.21
N LEU A 264 2.55 -4.38 5.16
CA LEU A 264 1.93 -3.23 4.51
C LEU A 264 1.62 -2.07 5.48
N ARG A 265 1.81 -2.23 6.79
CA ARG A 265 1.37 -1.22 7.78
C ARG A 265 2.40 -0.88 8.86
N THR A 266 3.47 -1.67 8.95
CA THR A 266 4.51 -1.53 9.98
C THR A 266 5.20 -0.19 9.85
N LYS A 267 5.24 0.56 10.96
CA LYS A 267 6.06 1.76 11.12
C LYS A 267 7.04 1.60 12.29
N TYR A 268 7.27 0.38 12.75
CA TYR A 268 8.13 0.07 13.91
C TYR A 268 7.75 0.84 15.19
N ARG A 269 6.44 0.99 15.44
CA ARG A 269 5.93 1.56 16.70
C ARG A 269 5.91 0.48 17.76
N ALA A 270 6.75 0.60 18.79
CA ALA A 270 7.01 -0.45 19.79
C ALA A 270 5.74 -1.05 20.42
N GLU A 271 4.71 -0.24 20.67
CA GLU A 271 3.46 -0.68 21.32
C GLU A 271 2.39 -1.24 20.38
N LEU A 272 2.56 -1.07 19.06
CA LEU A 272 1.49 -1.30 18.08
C LEU A 272 1.89 -2.25 16.94
N ASP A 273 3.16 -2.25 16.56
CA ASP A 273 3.67 -3.04 15.47
C ASP A 273 4.40 -4.26 15.99
N PRO A 274 4.17 -5.45 15.42
CA PRO A 274 4.96 -6.63 15.75
C PRO A 274 6.46 -6.37 15.50
N PRO A 275 7.34 -6.84 16.38
CA PRO A 275 8.74 -6.45 16.37
C PRO A 275 9.50 -7.06 15.19
N LEU A 276 10.56 -6.37 14.79
CA LEU A 276 11.68 -6.91 14.03
C LEU A 276 12.86 -7.00 14.98
N THR A 277 13.23 -8.22 15.36
CA THR A 277 14.33 -8.51 16.27
C THR A 277 15.52 -9.09 15.51
N ALA A 278 16.58 -9.44 16.25
CA ALA A 278 17.73 -10.15 15.70
C ALA A 278 17.34 -11.48 15.02
N ALA A 279 16.25 -12.13 15.45
CA ALA A 279 15.76 -13.36 14.84
C ALA A 279 15.24 -13.13 13.41
N GLY A 280 14.40 -12.10 13.22
CA GLY A 280 13.92 -11.71 11.89
C GLY A 280 15.05 -11.17 11.01
N ALA A 281 15.95 -10.36 11.57
CA ALA A 281 17.14 -9.88 10.86
C ALA A 281 18.04 -11.04 10.37
N ALA A 282 18.25 -12.05 11.21
CA ALA A 282 18.99 -13.25 10.83
C ALA A 282 18.27 -14.07 9.75
N ALA A 283 16.93 -14.14 9.78
CA ALA A 283 16.15 -14.80 8.74
C ALA A 283 16.33 -14.11 7.38
N LEU A 284 16.23 -12.77 7.33
CA LEU A 284 16.48 -11.98 6.12
C LEU A 284 17.94 -12.15 5.63
N SER A 285 18.90 -12.08 6.54
CA SER A 285 20.32 -12.22 6.22
C SER A 285 20.65 -13.59 5.62
N ARG A 286 20.07 -14.69 6.14
CA ARG A 286 20.22 -16.04 5.56
C ARG A 286 19.69 -16.15 4.13
N MET A 287 18.72 -15.32 3.77
CA MET A 287 18.25 -15.23 2.38
C MET A 287 19.19 -14.41 1.49
N GLY A 288 20.17 -13.71 2.06
CA GLY A 288 20.99 -12.72 1.37
C GLY A 288 20.29 -11.36 1.21
N VAL A 289 19.29 -11.04 2.04
CA VAL A 289 18.72 -9.70 2.10
C VAL A 289 19.56 -8.86 3.06
N ARG A 290 20.15 -7.77 2.56
CA ARG A 290 20.97 -6.84 3.36
C ARG A 290 20.28 -5.53 3.67
N ALA A 291 19.33 -5.11 2.83
CA ALA A 291 18.56 -3.90 3.03
C ALA A 291 17.11 -4.06 2.55
N LEU A 292 16.21 -3.33 3.21
CA LEU A 292 14.85 -3.14 2.77
C LEU A 292 14.73 -1.82 2.02
N VAL A 293 13.97 -1.78 0.93
CA VAL A 293 13.56 -0.55 0.25
C VAL A 293 12.09 -0.34 0.53
N THR A 294 11.74 0.76 1.20
CA THR A 294 10.42 0.92 1.83
C THR A 294 9.80 2.30 1.63
N GLY A 295 8.48 2.36 1.63
CA GLY A 295 7.68 3.58 1.70
C GLY A 295 6.98 3.78 3.04
N HIS A 296 5.75 4.30 3.02
CA HIS A 296 4.81 4.37 4.16
C HIS A 296 5.19 5.29 5.35
N ARG A 297 6.40 5.84 5.35
CA ARG A 297 6.95 6.75 6.36
C ARG A 297 7.36 8.07 5.69
N PRO A 298 6.42 9.03 5.54
CA PRO A 298 6.65 10.22 4.74
C PRO A 298 7.73 11.11 5.35
N ASP A 299 8.73 11.45 4.53
CA ASP A 299 9.76 12.42 4.84
C ASP A 299 9.88 13.46 3.70
N PRO A 300 9.46 14.72 3.93
CA PRO A 300 9.60 15.76 2.91
C PRO A 300 11.05 16.13 2.63
N ALA A 301 12.01 15.73 3.46
CA ALA A 301 13.45 15.93 3.19
C ALA A 301 13.99 15.00 2.10
N GLY A 302 13.22 13.97 1.72
CA GLY A 302 13.55 13.00 0.69
C GLY A 302 14.00 11.64 1.22
N PRO A 303 14.50 10.76 0.34
CA PRO A 303 14.91 9.42 0.72
C PRO A 303 16.08 9.42 1.70
N ARG A 304 16.08 8.47 2.63
CA ARG A 304 17.10 8.37 3.69
C ARG A 304 17.45 6.92 4.04
N LEU A 305 18.56 6.76 4.75
CA LEU A 305 18.92 5.52 5.40
C LEU A 305 18.40 5.49 6.84
N ALA A 306 17.87 4.35 7.26
CA ALA A 306 17.43 4.10 8.62
C ALA A 306 17.80 2.67 9.04
N ARG A 307 17.77 2.38 10.35
CA ARG A 307 18.01 1.03 10.88
C ARG A 307 16.94 0.65 11.89
N TYR A 308 16.35 -0.52 11.70
CA TYR A 308 15.34 -1.09 12.59
C TYR A 308 15.64 -2.56 12.84
N GLY A 309 15.70 -2.96 14.12
CA GLY A 309 15.97 -4.37 14.47
C GLY A 309 17.30 -4.90 13.92
N GLY A 310 18.28 -4.03 13.68
CA GLY A 310 19.56 -4.38 13.04
C GLY A 310 19.52 -4.46 11.51
N VAL A 311 18.36 -4.29 10.87
CA VAL A 311 18.20 -4.30 9.40
C VAL A 311 18.29 -2.88 8.84
N LEU A 312 19.01 -2.72 7.74
CA LEU A 312 19.11 -1.44 7.04
C LEU A 312 17.87 -1.19 6.18
N HIS A 313 17.41 0.06 6.18
CA HIS A 313 16.29 0.54 5.38
C HIS A 313 16.74 1.68 4.48
N LEU A 314 16.38 1.62 3.20
CA LEU A 314 16.35 2.74 2.27
C LEU A 314 14.89 3.20 2.19
N GLU A 315 14.55 4.23 2.97
CA GLU A 315 13.20 4.77 3.01
C GLU A 315 13.03 5.79 1.88
N GLY A 316 12.04 5.60 1.01
CA GLY A 316 11.83 6.39 -0.21
C GLY A 316 10.53 7.19 -0.27
N ASP A 317 9.70 7.19 0.78
CA ASP A 317 8.47 7.99 0.83
C ASP A 317 8.80 9.48 1.05
N CYS A 318 8.63 10.27 -0.01
CA CYS A 318 8.97 11.69 -0.04
C CYS A 318 7.78 12.62 0.29
N CYS A 319 6.64 12.07 0.76
CA CYS A 319 5.40 12.82 0.96
C CYS A 319 4.98 13.58 -0.32
N LEU A 320 4.57 12.81 -1.34
CA LEU A 320 4.31 13.34 -2.68
C LEU A 320 2.92 13.99 -2.82
N ASP A 321 1.89 13.39 -2.23
CA ASP A 321 0.50 13.78 -2.46
C ASP A 321 0.12 15.14 -1.86
N ALA A 322 -0.64 15.92 -2.62
CA ALA A 322 -1.03 17.27 -2.23
C ALA A 322 -1.76 17.35 -0.87
N ALA A 323 -2.59 16.35 -0.52
CA ALA A 323 -3.34 16.37 0.73
C ALA A 323 -2.46 16.13 1.96
N SER A 324 -1.55 15.17 1.90
CA SER A 324 -0.57 14.93 2.96
C SER A 324 0.38 16.11 3.13
N ARG A 325 0.73 16.80 2.05
CA ARG A 325 1.57 18.01 2.06
C ARG A 325 0.84 19.21 2.66
N ALA A 326 -0.41 19.44 2.26
CA ALA A 326 -1.26 20.48 2.86
C ALA A 326 -1.44 20.28 4.37
N ALA A 327 -1.68 19.04 4.82
CA ALA A 327 -1.79 18.71 6.25
C ALA A 327 -0.49 18.97 7.05
N ARG A 328 0.64 19.18 6.37
CA ARG A 328 1.96 19.48 6.96
C ARG A 328 2.42 20.93 6.70
N GLY A 329 1.59 21.76 6.06
CA GLY A 329 1.97 23.12 5.68
C GLY A 329 3.06 23.17 4.59
N LEU A 330 3.16 22.14 3.75
CA LEU A 330 4.13 22.07 2.65
C LEU A 330 3.50 22.54 1.33
N PRO A 331 4.31 23.05 0.36
CA PRO A 331 3.85 23.35 -0.99
C PRO A 331 3.18 22.14 -1.66
N ALA A 332 2.15 22.33 -2.49
CA ALA A 332 1.35 21.22 -3.04
C ALA A 332 2.08 20.38 -4.11
N ASP A 333 3.12 20.93 -4.74
CA ASP A 333 3.88 20.37 -5.85
C ASP A 333 4.93 19.34 -5.40
N GLY A 334 4.50 18.30 -4.68
CA GLY A 334 5.38 17.22 -4.26
C GLY A 334 6.04 16.50 -5.45
N ALA A 335 7.32 16.17 -5.28
CA ALA A 335 8.09 15.33 -6.19
C ALA A 335 9.23 14.66 -5.42
N GLY A 336 9.59 13.44 -5.80
CA GLY A 336 10.70 12.72 -5.19
C GLY A 336 10.78 11.28 -5.65
N ALA A 337 11.99 10.73 -5.64
CA ALA A 337 12.25 9.36 -6.05
C ALA A 337 13.58 8.86 -5.49
N LEU A 338 13.78 7.54 -5.53
CA LEU A 338 15.02 6.88 -5.14
C LEU A 338 15.56 6.05 -6.30
N TRP A 339 16.75 6.36 -6.78
CA TRP A 339 17.48 5.50 -7.70
C TRP A 339 18.28 4.45 -6.95
N LEU A 340 18.29 3.21 -7.48
CA LEU A 340 19.32 2.20 -7.21
C LEU A 340 20.01 1.84 -8.52
N TRP A 341 21.32 2.04 -8.56
CA TRP A 341 22.16 1.84 -9.73
C TRP A 341 22.95 0.53 -9.64
N PRO A 342 23.14 -0.19 -10.77
CA PRO A 342 23.94 -1.44 -10.79
C PRO A 342 25.38 -1.29 -10.34
N ARG A 343 25.92 -0.08 -10.49
CA ARG A 343 27.31 0.27 -10.15
C ARG A 343 27.57 0.47 -8.65
N GLY A 344 26.62 0.13 -7.79
CA GLY A 344 26.81 0.22 -6.35
C GLY A 344 26.38 1.55 -5.74
N GLU A 345 25.38 2.22 -6.30
CA GLU A 345 24.98 3.55 -5.84
C GLU A 345 23.48 3.65 -5.62
N ALA A 346 23.08 4.29 -4.52
CA ALA A 346 21.71 4.72 -4.31
C ALA A 346 21.65 6.26 -4.26
N GLU A 347 20.65 6.86 -4.89
CA GLU A 347 20.51 8.32 -4.96
C GLU A 347 19.07 8.73 -4.65
N GLY A 348 18.91 9.51 -3.59
CA GLY A 348 17.64 10.14 -3.24
C GLY A 348 17.47 11.48 -3.97
N LEU A 349 16.28 11.70 -4.53
CA LEU A 349 15.93 12.88 -5.31
C LEU A 349 14.76 13.61 -4.67
N THR A 350 14.90 14.93 -4.50
CA THR A 350 13.81 15.88 -4.22
C THR A 350 14.06 17.19 -5.00
N PRO A 351 13.07 18.08 -5.16
CA PRO A 351 13.29 19.35 -5.84
C PRO A 351 14.49 20.12 -5.29
N GLY A 352 15.45 20.43 -6.18
CA GLY A 352 16.68 21.16 -5.82
C GLY A 352 17.72 20.36 -5.05
N ARG A 353 17.54 19.05 -4.83
CA ARG A 353 18.46 18.23 -4.03
C ARG A 353 18.64 16.82 -4.59
N ARG A 354 19.90 16.39 -4.67
CA ARG A 354 20.30 14.99 -4.91
C ARG A 354 21.19 14.53 -3.77
N ILE A 355 20.92 13.36 -3.20
CA ILE A 355 21.62 12.83 -2.04
C ILE A 355 22.17 11.45 -2.39
N SER A 356 23.48 11.28 -2.32
CA SER A 356 24.08 9.95 -2.38
C SER A 356 23.81 9.20 -1.07
N LEU A 357 23.23 8.00 -1.19
CA LEU A 357 23.04 7.07 -0.08
C LEU A 357 24.03 5.92 -0.27
N ARG A 358 24.79 5.59 0.78
CA ARG A 358 25.80 4.51 0.80
C ARG A 358 25.38 3.41 1.78
N PRO A 359 24.51 2.48 1.36
CA PRO A 359 24.01 1.41 2.24
C PRO A 359 25.11 0.56 2.86
N GLU A 360 26.17 0.27 2.09
CA GLU A 360 27.31 -0.54 2.48
C GLU A 360 28.14 0.08 3.61
N GLU A 361 28.37 1.40 3.58
CA GLU A 361 29.09 2.13 4.63
C GLU A 361 28.27 2.17 5.92
N SER A 362 26.95 2.35 5.78
CA SER A 362 26.02 2.35 6.91
C SER A 362 25.84 0.96 7.53
N ALA A 363 26.12 -0.12 6.79
CA ALA A 363 26.06 -1.50 7.27
C ALA A 363 27.28 -1.93 8.10
N ALA A 364 28.42 -1.25 7.94
CA ALA A 364 29.63 -1.51 8.72
C ALA A 364 29.62 -0.79 10.09
N GLY A 365 28.75 0.18 10.30
CA GLY A 365 28.61 0.92 11.55
C GLY A 365 27.53 0.34 12.47
N SER A 366 27.95 -0.18 13.64
CA SER A 366 27.11 -0.15 14.84
C SER A 366 27.05 1.30 15.32
N VAL A 367 25.94 1.98 15.03
CA VAL A 367 25.54 3.19 15.76
C VAL A 367 24.68 2.78 16.93
#